data_AF-A0A6L9EC41-F1
#
_entry.id   AF-A0A6L9EC41-F1
#
_cell.length_a   1.000
_cell.length_b   1.000
_cell.length_c   1.000
_cell.angle_alpha   90.00
_cell.angle_beta   90.00
_cell.angle_gamma   90.00
#
_symmetry.space_group_name_H-M   'P 1'
#
loop_
_entity.id
_entity.type
_entity.pdbx_description
1 polymer ?
#
loop_
_entity_poly.entity_id
_entity_poly.type
_entity_poly.pdbx_seq_one_letter_code
_entity_poly.pdbx_strand_id
1 'polypeptide(L)'
;MMIRKIFVLFALLLLGTEMKAQDSQSLTATFSSYEEETFYFMPDDSEQMEFSSLNEKASAKYDLTKSEFKGKRFKVTYIIETETDASGEEIDVNIITDLERIE
;
A
#
# COMPACT_ATOMS: atom_id res chain seq x y z
N MET A 1 19.71 56.80 6.40
CA MET A 1 19.39 55.74 5.42
C MET A 1 18.75 54.59 6.18
N MET A 2 17.44 54.38 6.04
CA MET A 2 16.66 53.43 6.84
C MET A 2 16.93 51.98 6.43
N ILE A 3 17.29 51.13 7.39
CA ILE A 3 17.35 49.67 7.24
C ILE A 3 15.91 49.16 7.22
N ARG A 4 15.44 48.68 6.06
CA ARG A 4 14.15 48.01 5.91
C ARG A 4 14.22 46.64 6.58
N LYS A 5 13.50 46.44 7.69
CA LYS A 5 13.31 45.13 8.31
C LYS A 5 12.38 44.30 7.42
N ILE A 6 12.94 43.29 6.75
CA ILE A 6 12.16 42.28 6.03
C ILE A 6 11.70 41.26 7.07
N PHE A 7 10.39 41.18 7.30
CA PHE A 7 9.78 40.06 8.01
C PHE A 7 9.50 38.97 6.97
N VAL A 8 10.27 37.88 7.00
CA VAL A 8 9.96 36.67 6.21
C VAL A 8 8.89 35.91 6.98
N LEU A 9 7.65 35.94 6.49
CA LEU A 9 6.56 35.11 6.98
C LEU A 9 6.78 33.69 6.46
N PHE A 10 7.21 32.78 7.33
CA PHE A 10 7.33 31.37 7.00
C PHE A 10 5.94 30.74 7.08
N ALA A 11 5.22 30.69 5.96
CA ALA A 11 4.01 29.89 5.86
C ALA A 11 4.42 28.42 5.88
N LEU A 12 4.22 27.74 7.01
CA LEU A 12 4.22 26.28 7.01
C LEU A 12 3.06 25.84 6.13
N LEU A 13 3.35 25.44 4.90
CA LEU A 13 2.48 24.53 4.18
C LEU A 13 2.54 23.20 4.94
N LEU A 14 1.58 23.03 5.86
CA LEU A 14 1.11 21.70 6.19
C LEU A 14 0.42 21.20 4.93
N LEU A 15 1.18 20.52 4.07
CA LEU A 15 0.61 19.60 3.10
C LEU A 15 -0.01 18.49 3.94
N GLY A 16 -1.26 18.69 4.37
CA GLY A 16 -2.12 17.58 4.71
C GLY A 16 -2.18 16.72 3.46
N THR A 17 -1.61 15.53 3.54
CA THR A 17 -1.85 14.50 2.55
C THR A 17 -3.32 14.14 2.69
N GLU A 18 -4.17 14.86 1.96
CA GLU A 18 -5.46 14.34 1.56
C GLU A 18 -5.14 13.09 0.76
N MET A 19 -5.09 11.94 1.46
CA MET A 19 -5.16 10.64 0.80
C MET A 19 -6.41 10.73 -0.06
N LYS A 20 -6.22 10.90 -1.37
CA LYS A 20 -7.32 10.71 -2.30
C LYS A 20 -7.91 9.36 -1.94
N ALA A 21 -9.18 9.35 -1.56
CA ALA A 21 -9.91 8.12 -1.31
C ALA A 21 -10.04 7.44 -2.67
N GLN A 22 -9.00 6.71 -3.06
CA GLN A 22 -9.02 5.77 -4.16
C GLN A 22 -9.92 4.63 -3.73
N ASP A 23 -10.80 4.18 -4.62
CA ASP A 23 -11.80 3.17 -4.28
C ASP A 23 -11.10 1.90 -3.79
N SER A 24 -11.21 1.66 -2.48
CA SER A 24 -10.59 0.51 -1.84
C SER A 24 -11.42 -0.74 -2.11
N GLN A 25 -10.74 -1.81 -2.50
CA GLN A 25 -11.31 -3.14 -2.67
C GLN A 25 -10.96 -4.02 -1.46
N SER A 26 -11.72 -5.09 -1.24
CA SER A 26 -11.45 -6.05 -0.19
C SER A 26 -11.75 -7.47 -0.62
N LEU A 27 -10.90 -8.40 -0.21
CA LEU A 27 -11.09 -9.83 -0.43
C LEU A 27 -10.62 -10.63 0.79
N THR A 28 -11.09 -11.86 0.88
CA THR A 28 -10.56 -12.85 1.83
C THR A 28 -9.65 -13.81 1.07
N ALA A 29 -8.42 -13.98 1.54
CA ALA A 29 -7.45 -14.87 0.92
C ALA A 29 -6.42 -15.41 1.90
N THR A 30 -5.79 -16.51 1.50
CA THR A 30 -4.67 -17.14 2.20
C THR A 30 -3.35 -16.59 1.70
N PHE A 31 -2.51 -16.09 2.61
CA PHE A 31 -1.15 -15.65 2.26
C PHE A 31 -0.28 -16.84 1.84
N SER A 32 0.24 -16.81 0.63
CA SER A 32 0.93 -17.93 -0.01
C SER A 32 2.45 -17.79 0.08
N SER A 33 2.99 -16.64 -0.32
CA SER A 33 4.43 -16.35 -0.30
C SER A 33 4.72 -14.87 -0.48
N TYR A 34 5.96 -14.50 -0.15
CA TYR A 34 6.60 -13.24 -0.53
C TYR A 34 7.85 -13.59 -1.34
N GLU A 35 7.85 -13.28 -2.63
CA GLU A 35 8.89 -13.63 -3.60
C GLU A 35 9.09 -12.45 -4.54
N GLU A 36 10.35 -12.12 -4.89
CA GLU A 36 10.68 -11.00 -5.79
C GLU A 36 9.95 -9.68 -5.43
N GLU A 37 9.92 -9.34 -4.14
CA GLU A 37 9.24 -8.14 -3.60
C GLU A 37 7.72 -8.10 -3.78
N THR A 38 7.11 -9.21 -4.21
CA THR A 38 5.67 -9.35 -4.47
C THR A 38 5.01 -10.24 -3.40
N PHE A 39 3.83 -9.82 -2.93
CA PHE A 39 3.02 -10.57 -1.97
C PHE A 39 1.92 -11.35 -2.70
N TYR A 40 1.89 -12.66 -2.49
CA TYR A 40 0.95 -13.56 -3.16
C TYR A 40 -0.15 -14.03 -2.22
N PHE A 41 -1.39 -13.84 -2.62
CA PHE A 41 -2.58 -14.27 -1.87
C PHE A 41 -3.46 -15.16 -2.74
N MET A 42 -3.95 -16.26 -2.19
CA MET A 42 -4.88 -17.17 -2.87
C MET A 42 -6.29 -17.00 -2.26
N PRO A 43 -7.22 -16.33 -2.94
CA PRO A 43 -8.63 -16.36 -2.58
C PRO A 43 -9.22 -17.76 -2.81
N ASP A 44 -10.33 -18.09 -2.13
CA ASP A 44 -10.91 -19.44 -2.21
C ASP A 44 -11.52 -19.76 -3.59
N ASP A 45 -12.09 -18.76 -4.27
CA ASP A 45 -12.87 -18.92 -5.52
C ASP A 45 -12.31 -18.12 -6.70
N SER A 46 -11.03 -17.73 -6.66
CA SER A 46 -10.38 -16.89 -7.66
C SER A 46 -8.96 -17.33 -7.94
N GLU A 47 -8.38 -16.80 -9.00
CA GLU A 47 -6.95 -16.91 -9.26
C GLU A 47 -6.14 -16.17 -8.19
N GLN A 48 -4.85 -16.52 -8.11
CA GLN A 48 -3.90 -15.90 -7.20
C GLN A 48 -3.80 -14.41 -7.48
N MET A 49 -3.86 -13.62 -6.42
CA MET A 49 -3.71 -12.17 -6.46
C MET A 49 -2.29 -11.79 -6.07
N GLU A 50 -1.72 -10.87 -6.83
CA GLU A 50 -0.39 -10.30 -6.64
C GLU A 50 -0.50 -8.86 -6.13
N PHE A 51 0.29 -8.53 -5.11
CA PHE A 51 0.37 -7.19 -4.56
C PHE A 51 1.82 -6.70 -4.56
N SER A 52 2.04 -5.55 -5.18
CA SER A 52 3.36 -4.96 -5.37
C SER A 52 3.91 -4.33 -4.09
N SER A 53 3.04 -3.94 -3.15
CA SER A 53 3.49 -3.35 -1.89
C SER A 53 2.44 -3.40 -0.78
N LEU A 54 2.90 -3.11 0.45
CA LEU A 54 2.08 -2.78 1.60
C LEU A 54 2.34 -1.32 1.96
N ASN A 55 1.28 -0.56 2.23
CA ASN A 55 1.44 0.75 2.84
C ASN A 55 1.95 0.63 4.29
N GLU A 56 2.40 1.76 4.86
CA GLU A 56 2.95 1.83 6.22
C GLU A 56 1.99 1.27 7.29
N LYS A 57 0.68 1.46 7.10
CA LYS A 57 -0.34 0.99 8.05
C LYS A 57 -0.44 -0.53 8.06
N ALA A 58 -0.41 -1.17 6.90
CA ALA A 58 -0.51 -2.62 6.77
C ALA A 58 0.81 -3.30 7.21
N SER A 59 1.96 -2.75 6.83
CA SER A 59 3.27 -3.30 7.18
C SER A 59 3.57 -3.24 8.69
N ALA A 60 3.01 -2.26 9.40
CA ALA A 60 3.10 -2.17 10.85
C ALA A 60 2.33 -3.28 11.61
N LYS A 61 1.34 -3.92 10.97
CA LYS A 61 0.50 -4.95 11.61
C LYS A 61 1.12 -6.34 11.55
N TYR A 62 1.65 -6.71 10.39
CA TYR A 62 2.18 -8.04 10.12
C TYR A 62 3.42 -7.97 9.24
N ASP A 63 4.46 -8.69 9.63
CA ASP A 63 5.67 -8.84 8.85
C ASP A 63 5.56 -10.08 7.95
N LEU A 64 4.86 -9.93 6.81
CA LEU A 64 4.56 -11.03 5.89
C LEU A 64 5.81 -11.67 5.25
N THR A 65 7.00 -11.10 5.45
CA THR A 65 8.26 -11.74 5.03
C THR A 65 8.63 -12.93 5.92
N LYS A 66 8.03 -13.03 7.11
CA LYS A 66 8.24 -14.15 8.03
C LYS A 66 7.38 -15.36 7.66
N SER A 67 8.00 -16.54 7.71
CA SER A 67 7.35 -17.81 7.38
C SER A 67 6.16 -18.16 8.27
N GLU A 68 6.03 -17.57 9.46
CA GLU A 68 4.91 -17.80 10.39
C GLU A 68 3.54 -17.37 9.83
N PHE A 69 3.54 -16.42 8.88
CA PHE A 69 2.31 -15.93 8.24
C PHE A 69 1.90 -16.73 7.02
N LYS A 70 2.79 -17.57 6.47
CA LYS A 70 2.48 -18.44 5.33
C LYS A 70 1.34 -19.39 5.68
N GLY A 71 0.33 -19.46 4.81
CA GLY A 71 -0.89 -20.25 5.01
C GLY A 71 -1.90 -19.62 5.97
N LYS A 72 -1.67 -18.41 6.50
CA LYS A 72 -2.67 -17.69 7.31
C LYS A 72 -3.67 -16.97 6.40
N ARG A 73 -4.92 -16.93 6.84
CA ARG A 73 -6.00 -16.23 6.15
C ARG A 73 -6.08 -14.79 6.61
N PHE A 74 -6.36 -13.90 5.67
CA PHE A 74 -6.54 -12.48 5.91
C PHE A 74 -7.75 -11.96 5.15
N LYS A 75 -8.41 -10.95 5.72
CA LYS A 75 -9.12 -9.96 4.93
C LYS A 75 -8.10 -8.93 4.46
N VAL A 76 -7.89 -8.87 3.14
CA VAL A 76 -6.96 -7.97 2.46
C VAL A 76 -7.75 -6.79 1.93
N THR A 77 -7.42 -5.58 2.37
CA THR A 77 -7.94 -4.34 1.78
C THR A 77 -6.84 -3.73 0.93
N TYR A 78 -7.16 -3.33 -0.30
CA TYR A 78 -6.18 -2.81 -1.25
C TYR A 78 -6.77 -1.72 -2.15
N ILE A 79 -5.89 -0.99 -2.81
CA ILE A 79 -6.21 -0.06 -3.89
C ILE A 79 -5.46 -0.49 -5.15
N ILE A 80 -5.94 -0.01 -6.30
CA ILE A 80 -5.26 -0.19 -7.58
C ILE A 80 -4.72 1.16 -7.99
N GLU A 81 -3.40 1.31 -8.06
CA GLU A 81 -2.73 2.51 -8.57
C GLU A 81 -2.20 2.26 -9.99
N THR A 82 -2.15 3.30 -10.81
CA THR A 82 -1.52 3.23 -12.13
C THR A 82 -0.11 3.77 -12.01
N GLU A 83 0.88 2.94 -12.33
CA GLU A 83 2.30 3.29 -12.36
C GLU A 83 2.83 3.25 -13.79
N THR A 84 3.88 4.03 -14.07
CA THR A 84 4.59 3.96 -15.35
C THR A 84 5.80 3.07 -15.21
N ASP A 85 5.88 2.02 -16.01
CA ASP A 85 6.99 1.07 -16.01
C ASP A 85 8.27 1.65 -16.66
N ALA A 86 9.35 0.86 -16.67
CA ALA A 86 10.62 1.27 -17.27
C ALA A 86 10.56 1.52 -18.79
N SER A 87 9.54 0.99 -19.46
CA SER A 87 9.30 1.14 -20.90
C SER A 87 8.46 2.39 -21.23
N GLY A 88 7.87 3.03 -20.21
CA GLY A 88 6.94 4.14 -20.37
C GLY A 88 5.48 3.73 -20.52
N GLU A 89 5.15 2.46 -20.25
CA GLU A 89 3.79 1.92 -20.27
C GLU A 89 3.11 2.12 -18.91
N GLU A 90 1.84 2.54 -18.94
CA GLU A 90 1.02 2.60 -17.73
C GLU A 90 0.51 1.20 -17.37
N ILE A 91 0.79 0.77 -16.14
CA ILE A 91 0.38 -0.53 -15.59
C ILE A 91 -0.40 -0.33 -14.29
N ASP A 92 -1.37 -1.20 -14.04
CA ASP A 92 -2.10 -1.22 -12.78
C ASP A 92 -1.37 -2.10 -11.75
N VAL A 93 -1.14 -1.56 -10.55
CA VAL A 93 -0.49 -2.24 -9.42
C VAL A 93 -1.44 -2.29 -8.23
N ASN A 94 -1.47 -3.45 -7.55
CA ASN A 94 -2.28 -3.62 -6.35
C ASN A 94 -1.45 -3.29 -5.10
N ILE A 95 -1.93 -2.36 -4.28
CA ILE A 95 -1.27 -1.91 -3.05
C ILE A 95 -2.14 -2.27 -1.85
N ILE A 96 -1.62 -3.11 -0.96
CA ILE A 96 -2.31 -3.48 0.28
C ILE A 96 -2.32 -2.29 1.22
N THR A 97 -3.53 -1.87 1.64
CA THR A 97 -3.73 -0.73 2.53
C THR A 97 -4.17 -1.12 3.94
N ASP A 98 -4.69 -2.33 4.11
CA ASP A 98 -5.01 -2.90 5.41
C ASP A 98 -5.01 -4.44 5.39
N LEU A 99 -4.57 -5.02 6.50
CA LEU A 99 -4.66 -6.45 6.75
C LEU A 99 -5.38 -6.70 8.06
N GLU A 100 -6.26 -7.69 8.05
CA GLU A 100 -6.93 -8.22 9.24
C GLU A 100 -6.84 -9.75 9.19
N ARG A 101 -6.13 -10.35 10.15
CA ARG A 101 -6.03 -11.81 10.23
C ARG A 101 -7.40 -12.39 10.58
N ILE A 102 -7.82 -13.39 9.83
CA ILE A 102 -9.04 -14.16 10.11
C ILE A 102 -8.64 -15.59 10.49
N GLU A 103 -9.37 -16.17 11.45
CA GLU A 103 -9.11 -17.52 11.98
C GLU A 103 -9.58 -18.62 11.02
#